data_AF-A0A2S7DRS4-F1
#
_entry.id   AF-A0A2S7DRS4-F1
#
_cell.length_a   1.000
_cell.length_b   1.000
_cell.length_c   1.000
_cell.angle_alpha   90.00
_cell.angle_beta   90.00
_cell.angle_gamma   90.00
#
_symmetry.space_group_name_H-M   'P 1'
#
loop_
_entity.id
_entity.type
_entity.pdbx_description
1 polymer ?
#
loop_
_entity_poly.entity_id
_entity_poly.type
_entity_poly.pdbx_seq_one_letter_code
_entity_poly.pdbx_strand_id
1 'polypeptide(L)'
;MSDAKESRYAALARRVVEAHAAQLLHDVQRINERTLRELGPLPHGGLPVQVKRKPKSAPWAQPVQHSTPPHADAPPGPHLATAERKDIAMHKPTPSSVENGLPAPPVPQKLRELLKDYPELIERLQQQLNFAVRRPSKVTPPFEWAIWMLEDELGSFISEAREEIERAQADDDAEKIKSAEQKKLLMLRASSKYVWITDDEFGSYFS
;
A
#
# COMPACT_ATOMS: atom_id res chain seq x y z
N MET A 1 42.86 -8.29 16.00
CA MET A 1 41.91 -8.18 17.14
C MET A 1 40.45 -7.92 16.72
N SER A 2 40.12 -7.72 15.43
CA SER A 2 38.73 -7.49 14.98
C SER A 2 37.85 -8.74 14.94
N ASP A 3 38.42 -9.90 14.62
CA ASP A 3 37.71 -11.18 14.42
C ASP A 3 36.87 -11.61 15.66
N ALA A 4 37.39 -11.37 16.85
CA ALA A 4 36.73 -11.72 18.10
C ALA A 4 35.50 -10.87 18.44
N LYS A 5 35.41 -9.62 17.91
CA LYS A 5 34.25 -8.75 18.13
C LYS A 5 33.13 -9.08 17.15
N GLU A 6 33.48 -9.38 15.92
CA GLU A 6 32.55 -9.78 14.86
C GLU A 6 31.88 -11.12 15.18
N SER A 7 32.66 -12.09 15.69
CA SER A 7 32.14 -13.37 16.19
C SER A 7 31.15 -13.22 17.36
N ARG A 8 31.40 -12.28 18.29
CA ARG A 8 30.48 -11.99 19.40
C ARG A 8 29.18 -11.36 18.92
N TYR A 9 29.25 -10.46 17.94
CA TYR A 9 28.06 -9.84 17.36
C TYR A 9 27.21 -10.86 16.59
N ALA A 10 27.86 -11.74 15.83
CA ALA A 10 27.19 -12.85 15.15
C ALA A 10 26.50 -13.81 16.13
N ALA A 11 27.14 -14.13 17.26
CA ALA A 11 26.55 -14.96 18.31
C ALA A 11 25.34 -14.28 18.98
N LEU A 12 25.42 -12.97 19.22
CA LEU A 12 24.31 -12.21 19.79
C LEU A 12 23.12 -12.15 18.82
N ALA A 13 23.38 -11.89 17.53
CA ALA A 13 22.35 -11.85 16.50
C ALA A 13 21.58 -13.18 16.40
N ARG A 14 22.29 -14.31 16.44
CA ARG A 14 21.67 -15.65 16.47
C ARG A 14 20.76 -15.83 17.69
N ARG A 15 21.24 -15.45 18.88
CA ARG A 15 20.44 -15.53 20.12
C ARG A 15 19.18 -14.66 20.08
N VAL A 16 19.24 -13.48 19.46
CA VAL A 16 18.06 -12.61 19.32
C VAL A 16 17.02 -13.25 18.40
N VAL A 17 17.45 -13.82 17.27
CA VAL A 17 16.55 -14.53 16.34
C VAL A 17 15.93 -15.76 17.02
N GLU A 18 16.73 -16.55 17.74
CA GLU A 18 16.27 -17.71 18.49
C GLU A 18 15.27 -17.32 19.59
N ALA A 19 15.53 -16.25 20.34
CA ALA A 19 14.63 -15.74 21.36
C ALA A 19 13.29 -15.26 20.77
N HIS A 20 13.34 -14.57 19.63
CA HIS A 20 12.12 -14.16 18.92
C HIS A 20 11.32 -15.36 18.40
N ALA A 21 11.99 -16.36 17.83
CA ALA A 21 11.34 -17.60 17.39
C ALA A 21 10.70 -18.36 18.56
N ALA A 22 11.37 -18.42 19.72
CA ALA A 22 10.82 -19.03 20.93
C ALA A 22 9.59 -18.27 21.45
N GLN A 23 9.62 -16.94 21.41
CA GLN A 23 8.49 -16.10 21.79
C GLN A 23 7.27 -16.34 20.88
N LEU A 24 7.47 -16.40 19.57
CA LEU A 24 6.39 -16.72 18.62
C LEU A 24 5.78 -18.09 18.90
N LEU A 25 6.60 -19.10 19.18
CA LEU A 25 6.11 -20.44 19.51
C LEU A 25 5.28 -20.44 20.79
N HIS A 26 5.72 -19.72 21.82
CA HIS A 26 5.00 -19.56 23.08
C HIS A 26 3.63 -18.88 22.87
N ASP A 27 3.58 -17.81 22.08
CA ASP A 27 2.34 -17.09 21.82
C ASP A 27 1.35 -17.94 21.02
N VAL A 28 1.83 -18.69 20.02
CA VAL A 28 1.01 -19.65 19.26
C VAL A 28 0.45 -20.74 20.18
N GLN A 29 1.25 -21.27 21.10
CA GLN A 29 0.77 -22.25 22.09
C GLN A 29 -0.32 -21.65 22.98
N ARG A 30 -0.13 -20.42 23.48
CA ARG A 30 -1.10 -19.75 24.33
C ARG A 30 -2.42 -19.49 23.61
N ILE A 31 -2.36 -19.10 22.34
CA ILE A 31 -3.54 -18.94 21.49
C ILE A 31 -4.26 -20.28 21.32
N ASN A 32 -3.53 -21.34 20.95
CA ASN A 32 -4.11 -22.66 20.75
C ASN A 32 -4.77 -23.21 22.03
N GLU A 33 -4.14 -23.06 23.19
CA GLU A 33 -4.73 -23.43 24.47
C GLU A 33 -6.02 -22.69 24.76
N ARG A 34 -6.05 -21.38 24.50
CA ARG A 34 -7.25 -20.56 24.67
C ARG A 34 -8.36 -21.04 23.71
N THR A 35 -8.03 -21.27 22.45
CA THR A 35 -8.96 -21.78 21.45
C THR A 35 -9.54 -23.14 21.84
N LEU A 36 -8.72 -24.05 22.38
CA LEU A 36 -9.17 -25.35 22.86
C LEU A 36 -10.10 -25.23 24.08
N ARG A 37 -9.85 -24.28 24.99
CA ARG A 37 -10.73 -24.01 26.13
C ARG A 37 -12.08 -23.43 25.69
N GLU A 38 -12.08 -22.53 24.72
CA GLU A 38 -13.29 -21.82 24.26
C GLU A 38 -14.12 -22.64 23.27
N LEU A 39 -13.49 -23.35 22.33
CA LEU A 39 -14.17 -24.05 21.23
C LEU A 39 -14.16 -25.58 21.37
N GLY A 40 -13.37 -26.12 22.30
CA GLY A 40 -13.16 -27.55 22.45
C GLY A 40 -12.18 -28.14 21.44
N PRO A 41 -11.86 -29.45 21.55
CA PRO A 41 -10.96 -30.12 20.63
C PRO A 41 -11.58 -30.24 19.22
N LEU A 42 -10.73 -30.22 18.19
CA LEU A 42 -11.18 -30.43 16.82
C LEU A 42 -11.79 -31.84 16.66
N PRO A 43 -12.93 -31.98 15.99
CA PRO A 43 -13.52 -33.27 15.71
C PRO A 43 -12.57 -34.12 14.86
N HIS A 44 -12.42 -35.40 15.19
CA HIS A 44 -11.46 -36.30 14.55
C HIS A 44 -11.70 -36.53 13.03
N GLY A 45 -12.87 -36.12 12.51
CA GLY A 45 -13.22 -36.14 11.09
C GLY A 45 -13.09 -34.79 10.36
N GLY A 46 -12.54 -33.76 11.01
CA GLY A 46 -12.53 -32.39 10.48
C GLY A 46 -13.89 -31.69 10.59
N LEU A 47 -13.92 -30.38 10.29
CA LEU A 47 -15.19 -29.65 10.18
C LEU A 47 -15.93 -30.11 8.92
N PRO A 48 -17.25 -30.34 8.97
CA PRO A 48 -18.01 -30.70 7.78
C PRO A 48 -17.91 -29.56 6.76
N VAL A 49 -17.19 -29.80 5.66
CA VAL A 49 -17.14 -28.89 4.52
C VAL A 49 -18.50 -28.91 3.86
N GLN A 50 -19.31 -27.90 4.14
CA GLN A 50 -20.50 -27.66 3.35
C GLN A 50 -20.05 -27.23 1.95
N VAL A 51 -20.21 -28.13 0.96
CA VAL A 51 -20.00 -27.79 -0.44
C VAL A 51 -21.01 -26.70 -0.80
N LYS A 52 -20.54 -25.45 -0.81
CA LYS A 52 -21.32 -24.29 -1.24
C LYS A 52 -21.76 -24.56 -2.68
N ARG A 53 -23.01 -25.00 -2.84
CA ARG A 53 -23.60 -25.25 -4.16
C ARG A 53 -23.49 -23.96 -4.97
N LYS A 54 -23.05 -24.09 -6.22
CA LYS A 54 -22.96 -22.93 -7.12
C LYS A 54 -24.33 -22.22 -7.17
N PRO A 55 -24.37 -20.89 -7.22
CA PRO A 55 -25.60 -20.16 -7.48
C PRO A 55 -26.25 -20.71 -8.74
N LYS A 56 -27.59 -20.82 -8.77
CA LYS A 56 -28.30 -21.13 -10.01
C LYS A 56 -27.88 -20.10 -11.07
N SER A 57 -27.55 -20.59 -12.27
CA SER A 57 -27.24 -19.71 -13.41
C SER A 57 -28.39 -18.72 -13.60
N ALA A 58 -28.06 -17.45 -13.81
CA ALA A 58 -29.06 -16.41 -13.99
C ALA A 58 -29.94 -16.71 -15.22
N PRO A 59 -31.24 -16.35 -15.22
CA PRO A 59 -32.19 -16.74 -16.29
C PRO A 59 -31.81 -16.26 -17.70
N TRP A 60 -30.89 -15.30 -17.81
CA TRP A 60 -30.46 -14.69 -19.08
C TRP A 60 -29.17 -15.30 -19.63
N ALA A 61 -28.57 -16.28 -18.96
CA ALA A 61 -27.43 -17.02 -19.49
C ALA A 61 -27.92 -18.06 -20.52
N GLN A 62 -28.22 -17.62 -21.74
CA GLN A 62 -28.45 -18.52 -22.86
C GLN A 62 -27.11 -19.03 -23.41
N PRO A 63 -27.00 -20.33 -23.77
CA PRO A 63 -25.80 -20.84 -24.43
C PRO A 63 -25.73 -20.27 -25.84
N VAL A 64 -24.66 -19.55 -26.17
CA VAL A 64 -24.37 -19.14 -27.54
C VAL A 64 -24.11 -20.42 -28.34
N GLN A 65 -25.01 -20.76 -29.26
CA GLN A 65 -24.79 -21.87 -30.17
C GLN A 65 -23.71 -21.48 -31.19
N HIS A 66 -22.62 -22.24 -31.18
CA HIS A 66 -21.61 -22.19 -32.22
C HIS A 66 -22.14 -22.88 -33.47
N SER A 67 -22.06 -22.21 -34.62
CA SER A 67 -22.06 -22.86 -35.93
C SER A 67 -21.10 -22.07 -36.84
N THR A 68 -20.02 -22.72 -37.23
CA THR A 68 -19.00 -22.26 -38.19
C THR A 68 -19.38 -22.68 -39.63
N PRO A 69 -18.68 -22.25 -40.71
CA PRO A 69 -19.27 -21.59 -41.89
C PRO A 69 -19.21 -22.44 -43.18
N PRO A 70 -19.63 -21.89 -44.34
CA PRO A 70 -18.76 -22.05 -45.51
C PRO A 70 -18.67 -20.82 -46.45
N HIS A 71 -17.41 -20.41 -46.66
CA HIS A 71 -16.66 -20.00 -47.87
C HIS A 71 -17.25 -19.14 -49.04
N ALA A 72 -16.52 -18.03 -49.28
CA ALA A 72 -16.10 -17.30 -50.50
C ALA A 72 -17.08 -16.76 -51.58
N ASP A 73 -17.04 -15.43 -51.75
CA ASP A 73 -16.46 -14.77 -52.94
C ASP A 73 -16.15 -13.27 -52.65
N ALA A 74 -15.15 -12.68 -53.31
CA ALA A 74 -14.52 -11.37 -52.99
C ALA A 74 -14.95 -10.18 -53.93
N PRO A 75 -14.32 -8.97 -53.91
CA PRO A 75 -14.88 -7.65 -53.52
C PRO A 75 -15.05 -6.65 -54.73
N PRO A 76 -15.42 -5.34 -54.58
CA PRO A 76 -14.54 -4.25 -54.08
C PRO A 76 -15.25 -3.12 -53.28
N GLY A 77 -14.47 -2.15 -52.74
CA GLY A 77 -14.90 -1.04 -51.84
C GLY A 77 -15.75 0.08 -52.47
N PRO A 78 -15.91 1.24 -51.80
CA PRO A 78 -14.83 2.24 -51.73
C PRO A 78 -14.68 3.02 -50.41
N HIS A 79 -13.54 3.72 -50.36
CA HIS A 79 -13.02 4.61 -49.33
C HIS A 79 -13.81 5.91 -49.11
N LEU A 80 -13.64 6.48 -47.90
CA LEU A 80 -13.29 7.88 -47.55
C LEU A 80 -14.16 8.48 -46.43
N ALA A 81 -13.52 8.77 -45.29
CA ALA A 81 -13.59 10.09 -44.66
C ALA A 81 -12.51 10.20 -43.57
N THR A 82 -11.40 10.80 -43.97
CA THR A 82 -10.36 11.36 -43.12
C THR A 82 -10.83 12.71 -42.57
N ALA A 83 -10.62 12.96 -41.27
CA ALA A 83 -10.51 14.29 -40.68
C ALA A 83 -9.64 14.12 -39.43
N GLU A 84 -8.31 14.21 -39.52
CA GLU A 84 -7.48 15.43 -39.56
C GLU A 84 -7.63 16.35 -38.32
N ARG A 85 -6.72 16.11 -37.38
CA ARG A 85 -5.93 17.02 -36.51
C ARG A 85 -6.55 18.30 -35.93
N LYS A 86 -6.32 18.48 -34.62
CA LYS A 86 -5.58 19.67 -34.15
C LYS A 86 -4.87 19.43 -32.82
N ASP A 87 -3.55 19.31 -32.89
CA ASP A 87 -2.63 19.61 -31.80
C ASP A 87 -2.63 21.12 -31.53
N ILE A 88 -2.93 21.55 -30.30
CA ILE A 88 -2.46 22.85 -29.76
C ILE A 88 -2.09 22.67 -28.28
N ALA A 89 -0.77 22.59 -28.07
CA ALA A 89 0.05 23.28 -27.08
C ALA A 89 -0.49 23.58 -25.67
N MET A 90 0.27 23.05 -24.70
CA MET A 90 0.70 23.67 -23.44
C MET A 90 0.07 25.01 -23.04
N HIS A 91 -0.73 24.97 -21.96
CA HIS A 91 -0.78 26.05 -21.00
C HIS A 91 -0.59 25.51 -19.57
N LYS A 92 0.61 25.79 -19.04
CA LYS A 92 0.98 26.20 -17.68
C LYS A 92 0.11 25.72 -16.50
N PRO A 93 0.71 25.13 -15.44
CA PRO A 93 -0.03 24.79 -14.22
C PRO A 93 -0.40 26.09 -13.51
N THR A 94 -1.69 26.28 -13.24
CA THR A 94 -2.15 27.33 -12.31
C THR A 94 -2.97 26.66 -11.21
N PRO A 95 -2.70 26.97 -9.94
CA PRO A 95 -3.33 26.34 -8.80
C PRO A 95 -4.62 27.08 -8.48
N SER A 96 -5.74 26.38 -8.39
CA SER A 96 -6.84 26.83 -7.55
C SER A 96 -7.67 25.63 -7.13
N SER A 97 -7.46 25.28 -5.87
CA SER A 97 -8.49 25.05 -4.88
C SER A 97 -9.95 25.23 -5.35
N VAL A 98 -10.81 24.37 -4.81
CA VAL A 98 -12.28 24.43 -4.78
C VAL A 98 -13.02 23.79 -5.96
N GLU A 99 -13.15 22.46 -5.93
CA GLU A 99 -14.35 21.79 -6.43
C GLU A 99 -14.67 20.61 -5.49
N ASN A 100 -15.39 20.95 -4.42
CA ASN A 100 -16.01 20.16 -3.35
C ASN A 100 -15.75 20.94 -2.05
N GLY A 101 -16.79 21.56 -1.49
CA GLY A 101 -16.71 22.47 -0.33
C GLY A 101 -16.32 21.82 1.01
N LEU A 102 -15.60 20.69 0.97
CA LEU A 102 -15.00 20.07 2.14
C LEU A 102 -13.50 20.40 2.14
N PRO A 103 -12.94 20.91 3.26
CA PRO A 103 -11.50 21.05 3.39
C PRO A 103 -10.86 19.69 3.15
N ALA A 104 -9.71 19.65 2.50
CA ALA A 104 -9.03 18.38 2.28
C ALA A 104 -8.75 17.67 3.62
N PRO A 105 -8.76 16.32 3.64
CA PRO A 105 -8.49 15.58 4.86
C PRO A 105 -7.12 16.00 5.38
N PRO A 106 -7.04 16.39 6.66
CA PRO A 106 -5.78 16.76 7.26
C PRO A 106 -4.86 15.55 7.34
N VAL A 107 -3.56 15.72 7.11
CA VAL A 107 -2.57 14.67 7.44
C VAL A 107 -2.68 14.33 8.92
N PRO A 108 -2.73 13.05 9.34
CA PRO A 108 -2.80 12.66 10.75
C PRO A 108 -1.80 13.43 11.64
N GLN A 109 -2.26 13.97 12.76
CA GLN A 109 -1.45 14.79 13.67
C GLN A 109 -0.18 14.05 14.11
N LYS A 110 -0.29 12.76 14.42
CA LYS A 110 0.88 11.94 14.80
C LYS A 110 1.93 11.84 13.68
N LEU A 111 1.53 11.83 12.40
CA LEU A 111 2.46 11.90 11.28
C LEU A 111 3.10 13.28 11.17
N ARG A 112 2.32 14.36 11.35
CA ARG A 112 2.85 15.74 11.37
C ARG A 112 3.92 15.93 12.44
N GLU A 113 3.70 15.37 13.63
CA GLU A 113 4.65 15.43 14.74
C GLU A 113 5.94 14.64 14.47
N LEU A 114 5.82 13.45 13.85
CA LEU A 114 6.96 12.62 13.50
C LEU A 114 7.80 13.20 12.37
N LEU A 115 7.15 13.86 11.40
CA LEU A 115 7.77 14.43 10.21
C LEU A 115 8.02 15.94 10.35
N LYS A 116 7.93 16.52 11.54
CA LYS A 116 8.03 17.97 11.76
C LYS A 116 9.34 18.58 11.23
N ASP A 117 10.41 17.80 11.21
CA ASP A 117 11.73 18.22 10.74
C ASP A 117 11.87 18.08 9.21
N TYR A 118 10.83 17.56 8.53
CA TYR A 118 10.74 17.29 7.09
C TYR A 118 9.40 17.82 6.52
N PRO A 119 9.17 19.15 6.53
CA PRO A 119 7.90 19.75 6.09
C PRO A 119 7.54 19.42 4.63
N GLU A 120 8.53 19.20 3.77
CA GLU A 120 8.33 18.80 2.38
C GLU A 120 7.64 17.43 2.24
N LEU A 121 7.89 16.52 3.18
CA LEU A 121 7.24 15.21 3.19
C LEU A 121 5.78 15.33 3.66
N ILE A 122 5.52 16.20 4.64
CA ILE A 122 4.16 16.51 5.08
C ILE A 122 3.34 17.11 3.92
N GLU A 123 3.94 18.00 3.13
CA GLU A 123 3.28 18.58 1.96
C GLU A 123 2.92 17.51 0.92
N ARG A 124 3.84 16.59 0.61
CA ARG A 124 3.57 15.47 -0.30
C ARG A 124 2.44 14.57 0.19
N LEU A 125 2.41 14.25 1.49
CA LEU A 125 1.31 13.49 2.08
C LEU A 125 -0.03 14.23 1.95
N GLN A 126 -0.03 15.55 2.18
CA GLN A 126 -1.23 16.37 2.00
C GLN A 126 -1.68 16.39 0.54
N GLN A 127 -0.75 16.49 -0.42
CA GLN A 127 -1.06 16.41 -1.85
C GLN A 127 -1.68 15.06 -2.23
N GLN A 128 -1.18 13.97 -1.65
CA GLN A 128 -1.70 12.63 -1.90
C GLN A 128 -3.11 12.44 -1.32
N LEU A 129 -3.38 12.99 -0.13
CA LEU A 129 -4.73 13.04 0.44
C LEU A 129 -5.69 13.90 -0.39
N ASN A 130 -5.21 15.05 -0.91
CA ASN A 130 -5.99 15.88 -1.84
C ASN A 130 -6.35 15.08 -3.10
N PHE A 131 -5.40 14.30 -3.62
CA PHE A 131 -5.61 13.44 -4.78
C PHE A 131 -6.62 12.33 -4.47
N ALA A 132 -6.53 11.69 -3.30
CA ALA A 132 -7.44 10.64 -2.87
C ALA A 132 -8.91 11.10 -2.86
N VAL A 133 -9.16 12.34 -2.44
CA VAL A 133 -10.51 12.94 -2.44
C VAL A 133 -10.97 13.37 -3.83
N ARG A 134 -10.07 13.92 -4.65
CA ARG A 134 -10.38 14.32 -6.04
C ARG A 134 -10.66 13.12 -6.94
N ARG A 135 -10.01 11.98 -6.66
CA ARG A 135 -10.16 10.72 -7.38
C ARG A 135 -10.46 9.58 -6.40
N PRO A 136 -11.70 9.52 -5.89
CA PRO A 136 -12.09 8.45 -4.99
C PRO A 136 -12.12 7.11 -5.73
N SER A 137 -11.75 6.05 -5.01
CA SER A 137 -11.93 4.69 -5.52
C SER A 137 -13.42 4.34 -5.64
N LYS A 138 -13.77 3.60 -6.69
CA LYS A 138 -15.14 3.08 -6.89
C LYS A 138 -15.42 1.81 -6.06
N VAL A 139 -14.37 1.17 -5.55
CA VAL A 139 -14.44 -0.14 -4.89
C VAL A 139 -14.03 -0.03 -3.41
N THR A 140 -13.06 0.82 -3.12
CA THR A 140 -12.52 1.01 -1.77
C THR A 140 -13.24 2.16 -1.07
N PRO A 141 -13.71 1.97 0.18
CA PRO A 141 -14.28 3.07 0.96
C PRO A 141 -13.31 4.26 1.08
N PRO A 142 -13.81 5.51 1.16
CA PRO A 142 -12.96 6.70 1.18
C PRO A 142 -11.86 6.70 2.26
N PHE A 143 -12.18 6.24 3.48
CA PHE A 143 -11.21 6.15 4.58
C PHE A 143 -10.07 5.16 4.28
N GLU A 144 -10.42 3.94 3.88
CA GLU A 144 -9.45 2.90 3.52
C GLU A 144 -8.63 3.29 2.29
N TRP A 145 -9.25 4.00 1.34
CA TRP A 145 -8.56 4.56 0.19
C TRP A 145 -7.52 5.60 0.63
N ALA A 146 -7.88 6.54 1.50
CA ALA A 146 -6.96 7.54 2.03
C ALA A 146 -5.79 6.91 2.81
N ILE A 147 -6.06 5.87 3.61
CA ILE A 147 -5.03 5.08 4.29
C ILE A 147 -4.06 4.47 3.28
N TRP A 148 -4.58 3.79 2.26
CA TRP A 148 -3.76 3.14 1.25
C TRP A 148 -2.87 4.15 0.50
N MET A 149 -3.43 5.32 0.17
CA MET A 149 -2.69 6.41 -0.46
C MET A 149 -1.56 6.96 0.43
N LEU A 150 -1.78 7.05 1.75
CA LEU A 150 -0.72 7.43 2.69
C LEU A 150 0.36 6.34 2.82
N GLU A 151 -0.03 5.08 2.88
CA GLU A 151 0.91 3.95 2.93
C GLU A 151 1.80 3.88 1.68
N ASP A 152 1.22 4.14 0.51
CA ASP A 152 1.94 4.19 -0.78
C ASP A 152 2.98 5.32 -0.82
N GLU A 153 2.60 6.53 -0.42
CA GLU A 153 3.51 7.68 -0.41
C GLU A 153 4.62 7.52 0.65
N LEU A 154 4.29 7.03 1.84
CA LEU A 154 5.29 6.72 2.88
C LEU A 154 6.24 5.60 2.42
N GLY A 155 5.75 4.63 1.66
CA GLY A 155 6.56 3.61 1.00
C GLY A 155 7.54 4.21 0.00
N SER A 156 7.09 5.20 -0.79
CA SER A 156 7.95 5.92 -1.73
C SER A 156 9.07 6.68 -1.02
N PHE A 157 8.80 7.33 0.12
CA PHE A 157 9.85 8.00 0.92
C PHE A 157 10.95 7.04 1.40
N ILE A 158 10.57 5.80 1.75
CA ILE A 158 11.55 4.78 2.15
C ILE A 158 12.45 4.40 0.98
N SER A 159 11.89 4.27 -0.22
CA SER A 159 12.64 3.99 -1.45
C SER A 159 13.60 5.13 -1.78
N GLU A 160 13.13 6.38 -1.74
CA GLU A 160 13.97 7.56 -1.97
C GLU A 160 15.12 7.69 -0.96
N ALA A 161 14.85 7.40 0.33
CA ALA A 161 15.89 7.40 1.35
C ALA A 161 16.94 6.30 1.14
N ARG A 162 16.57 5.15 0.54
CA ARG A 162 17.54 4.11 0.16
C ARG A 162 18.41 4.56 -1.00
N GLU A 163 17.82 5.18 -2.01
CA GLU A 163 18.58 5.76 -3.13
C GLU A 163 19.53 6.87 -2.66
N GLU A 164 19.14 7.64 -1.64
CA GLU A 164 19.99 8.66 -1.03
C GLU A 164 21.20 8.05 -0.30
N ILE A 165 21.01 6.92 0.39
CA ILE A 165 22.12 6.15 0.99
C ILE A 165 23.04 5.62 -0.10
N GLU A 166 22.51 5.03 -1.17
CA GLU A 166 23.30 4.47 -2.28
C GLU A 166 24.14 5.56 -2.97
N ARG A 167 23.56 6.74 -3.19
CA ARG A 167 24.29 7.91 -3.73
C ARG A 167 25.40 8.36 -2.79
N ALA A 168 25.12 8.47 -1.49
CA ALA A 168 26.12 8.86 -0.50
C ALA A 168 27.24 7.82 -0.34
N GLN A 169 26.94 6.54 -0.53
CA GLN A 169 27.93 5.46 -0.58
C GLN A 169 28.81 5.54 -1.81
N ALA A 170 28.25 5.87 -2.98
CA ALA A 170 29.04 6.08 -4.20
C ALA A 170 29.98 7.29 -4.06
N ASP A 171 29.57 8.31 -3.30
CA ASP A 171 30.36 9.51 -3.02
C ASP A 171 31.33 9.37 -1.82
N ASP A 172 31.33 8.22 -1.12
CA ASP A 172 32.08 7.94 0.13
C ASP A 172 31.88 9.01 1.24
N ASP A 173 30.69 9.63 1.27
CA ASP A 173 30.35 10.70 2.20
C ASP A 173 29.66 10.14 3.45
N ALA A 174 30.48 9.81 4.45
CA ALA A 174 30.03 9.18 5.70
C ALA A 174 28.96 9.98 6.47
N GLU A 175 28.95 11.32 6.36
CA GLU A 175 27.96 12.15 7.05
C GLU A 175 26.62 12.12 6.32
N LYS A 176 26.61 12.13 4.99
CA LYS A 176 25.38 11.92 4.21
C LYS A 176 24.79 10.54 4.40
N ILE A 177 25.63 9.49 4.49
CA ILE A 177 25.16 8.13 4.77
C ILE A 177 24.41 8.09 6.11
N LYS A 178 25.00 8.62 7.19
CA LYS A 178 24.35 8.64 8.52
C LYS A 178 23.04 9.42 8.52
N SER A 179 23.03 10.59 7.87
CA SER A 179 21.82 11.41 7.77
C SER A 179 20.69 10.69 7.01
N ALA A 180 21.02 10.08 5.87
CA ALA A 180 20.05 9.33 5.07
C ALA A 180 19.56 8.05 5.80
N GLU A 181 20.41 7.39 6.60
CA GLU A 181 20.00 6.28 7.46
C GLU A 181 19.02 6.71 8.55
N GLN A 182 19.28 7.84 9.22
CA GLN A 182 18.37 8.41 10.22
C GLN A 182 17.02 8.75 9.59
N LYS A 183 17.04 9.39 8.43
CA LYS A 183 15.84 9.71 7.64
C LYS A 183 15.06 8.45 7.27
N LYS A 184 15.73 7.40 6.76
CA LYS A 184 15.11 6.11 6.45
C LYS A 184 14.45 5.46 7.67
N LEU A 185 15.11 5.45 8.82
CA LEU A 185 14.53 4.89 10.05
C LEU A 185 13.28 5.67 10.51
N LEU A 186 13.32 6.99 10.36
CA LEU A 186 12.17 7.85 10.64
C LEU A 186 11.01 7.57 9.67
N MET A 187 11.30 7.38 8.37
CA MET A 187 10.28 6.98 7.38
C MET A 187 9.67 5.60 7.68
N LEU A 188 10.49 4.62 8.07
CA LEU A 188 10.00 3.29 8.47
C LEU A 188 9.10 3.34 9.70
N ARG A 189 9.40 4.25 10.64
CA ARG A 189 8.53 4.48 11.81
C ARG A 189 7.22 5.14 11.39
N ALA A 190 7.28 6.15 10.53
CA ALA A 190 6.10 6.85 10.02
C ALA A 190 5.19 5.94 9.18
N SER A 191 5.76 5.04 8.37
CA SER A 191 5.00 4.07 7.56
C SER A 191 4.26 3.02 8.36
N SER A 192 4.49 2.92 9.67
CA SER A 192 3.75 2.00 10.53
C SER A 192 2.34 2.54 10.78
N LYS A 193 1.35 1.97 10.09
CA LYS A 193 -0.08 2.31 10.17
C LYS A 193 -0.58 2.56 11.59
N TYR A 194 -0.21 1.70 12.54
CA TYR A 194 -0.64 1.77 13.94
C TYR A 194 -0.21 3.05 14.66
N VAL A 195 0.82 3.73 14.15
CA VAL A 195 1.33 4.97 14.72
C VAL A 195 0.31 6.11 14.57
N TRP A 196 -0.46 6.14 13.49
CA TRP A 196 -1.27 7.31 13.13
C TRP A 196 -2.71 7.01 12.73
N ILE A 197 -3.11 5.75 12.54
CA ILE A 197 -4.51 5.43 12.19
C ILE A 197 -5.51 5.72 13.31
N THR A 198 -5.06 5.76 14.56
CA THR A 198 -5.86 6.09 15.75
C THR A 198 -6.02 7.60 15.96
N ASP A 199 -5.73 8.40 14.94
CA ASP A 199 -5.84 9.84 15.01
C ASP A 199 -7.29 10.28 14.79
N ASP A 200 -7.90 10.82 15.84
CA ASP A 200 -9.32 11.18 15.87
C ASP A 200 -9.67 12.22 14.80
N GLU A 201 -8.77 13.17 14.51
CA GLU A 201 -9.02 14.23 13.51
C GLU A 201 -9.10 13.65 12.09
N PHE A 202 -8.19 12.72 11.78
CA PHE A 202 -8.14 12.05 10.48
C PHE A 202 -9.34 11.12 10.27
N GLY A 203 -9.68 10.29 11.27
CA GLY A 203 -10.82 9.38 11.19
C GLY A 203 -12.18 10.09 11.11
N SER A 204 -12.33 11.19 11.85
CA SER A 204 -13.58 11.96 11.90
C SER A 204 -13.93 12.61 10.57
N TYR A 205 -12.96 12.88 9.69
CA TYR A 205 -13.22 13.44 8.36
C TYR A 205 -14.02 12.48 7.46
N PHE A 206 -13.86 11.16 7.64
CA PHE A 206 -14.45 10.14 6.79
C PHE A 206 -15.68 9.44 7.40
N SER A 207 -16.12 9.90 8.58
CA SER A 207 -17.30 9.39 9.30
C SER A 207 -18.55 10.21 8.97
#